data_AF-A0A1Q7J747-F1
#
_entry.id   AF-A0A1Q7J747-F1
#
_cell.length_a   1.000
_cell.length_b   1.000
_cell.length_c   1.000
_cell.angle_alpha   90.00
_cell.angle_beta   90.00
_cell.angle_gamma   90.00
#
_symmetry.space_group_name_H-M   'P 1'
#
loop_
_entity.id
_entity.type
_entity.pdbx_description
1 polymer ?
#
loop_
_entity_poly.entity_id
_entity_poly.type
_entity_poly.pdbx_seq_one_letter_code
_entity_poly.pdbx_strand_id
1 'polypeptide(L)'
;MQCSIFVDVFFANSERPATKKFVDEFSTTYRRPPGFLEAHAYDAAGLLKRILEERRPQSRDELRAALANAGKPFEGAAGDTVFGKDREAQKAFFWLWINRGSIVEFDPEGPPPVPPAAPVADATRGGRSR
;
A
#
# COMPACT_ATOMS: atom_id res chain seq x y z
N MET A 1 12.86 -17.20 -13.93
CA MET A 1 12.11 -16.77 -12.73
C MET A 1 12.56 -15.35 -12.41
N GLN A 2 11.65 -14.38 -12.37
CA GLN A 2 11.95 -13.04 -11.86
C GLN A 2 11.49 -13.03 -10.40
N CYS A 3 12.43 -13.03 -9.47
CA CYS A 3 12.19 -12.93 -8.04
C CYS A 3 12.77 -11.59 -7.58
N SER A 4 12.03 -10.50 -7.81
CA SER A 4 12.42 -9.16 -7.39
C SER A 4 11.51 -8.69 -6.27
N ILE A 5 12.11 -8.02 -5.30
CA ILE A 5 11.39 -7.35 -4.21
C ILE A 5 11.54 -5.84 -4.44
N PHE A 6 10.44 -5.12 -4.29
CA PHE A 6 10.41 -3.68 -4.35
C PHE A 6 9.41 -3.14 -3.31
N VAL A 7 9.38 -1.83 -3.15
CA VAL A 7 8.46 -1.15 -2.24
C VAL A 7 7.62 -0.14 -3.00
N ASP A 8 6.37 0.03 -2.57
CA ASP A 8 5.47 1.08 -3.06
C ASP A 8 4.69 1.69 -1.89
N VAL A 9 4.20 2.91 -2.07
CA VAL A 9 3.36 3.62 -1.11
C VAL A 9 1.89 3.25 -1.26
N PHE A 10 1.50 2.62 -2.37
CA PHE A 10 0.13 2.13 -2.56
C PHE A 10 0.09 0.83 -3.37
N PHE A 11 -0.68 -0.14 -2.90
CA PHE A 11 -0.95 -1.38 -3.62
C PHE A 11 -2.46 -1.67 -3.63
N ALA A 12 -3.08 -1.58 -4.81
CA ALA A 12 -4.54 -1.71 -4.94
C ALA A 12 -5.08 -3.08 -4.51
N ASN A 13 -4.25 -4.12 -4.54
CA ASN A 13 -4.63 -5.48 -4.11
C ASN A 13 -4.20 -5.77 -2.67
N SER A 14 -3.90 -4.75 -1.87
CA SER A 14 -3.52 -4.92 -0.47
C SER A 14 -4.65 -5.53 0.36
N GLU A 15 -4.28 -6.32 1.37
CA GLU A 15 -5.22 -6.83 2.36
C GLU A 15 -5.55 -5.81 3.49
N ARG A 16 -4.91 -4.63 3.51
CA ARG A 16 -5.20 -3.59 4.50
C ARG A 16 -6.65 -3.11 4.40
N PRO A 17 -7.44 -3.14 5.49
CA PRO A 17 -8.86 -2.76 5.45
C PRO A 17 -9.14 -1.37 4.88
N ALA A 18 -8.33 -0.37 5.25
CA ALA A 18 -8.46 1.00 4.73
C ALA A 18 -8.20 1.07 3.22
N THR A 19 -7.23 0.30 2.73
CA THR A 19 -6.91 0.22 1.30
C THR A 19 -8.02 -0.47 0.52
N LYS A 20 -8.52 -1.63 0.99
CA LYS A 20 -9.65 -2.35 0.36
C LYS A 20 -10.88 -1.46 0.27
N LYS A 21 -11.25 -0.81 1.38
CA LYS A 21 -12.39 0.12 1.42
C LYS A 21 -12.26 1.23 0.38
N PHE A 22 -11.11 1.88 0.30
CA PHE A 22 -10.87 2.92 -0.70
C PHE A 22 -10.95 2.38 -2.14
N VAL A 23 -10.35 1.23 -2.42
CA VAL A 23 -10.37 0.61 -3.76
C VAL A 23 -11.80 0.27 -4.17
N ASP A 24 -12.60 -0.29 -3.26
CA ASP A 24 -14.00 -0.65 -3.50
C ASP A 24 -14.86 0.60 -3.76
N GLU A 25 -14.76 1.61 -2.89
CA GLU A 25 -15.49 2.88 -3.05
C GLU A 25 -15.10 3.58 -4.36
N PHE A 26 -13.80 3.73 -4.62
CA PHE A 26 -13.30 4.39 -5.81
C PHE A 26 -13.72 3.66 -7.09
N SER A 27 -13.57 2.34 -7.13
CA SER A 27 -13.91 1.54 -8.31
C SER A 27 -15.41 1.54 -8.58
N THR A 28 -16.23 1.58 -7.52
CA THR A 28 -17.69 1.72 -7.65
C THR A 28 -18.07 3.06 -8.25
N THR A 29 -17.47 4.15 -7.78
CA THR A 29 -17.77 5.52 -8.23
C THR A 29 -17.25 5.79 -9.65
N TYR A 30 -16.00 5.43 -9.93
CA TYR A 30 -15.30 5.83 -11.15
C TYR A 30 -15.18 4.73 -12.21
N ARG A 31 -15.68 3.52 -11.90
CA ARG A 31 -15.68 2.34 -12.82
C ARG A 31 -14.29 1.95 -13.32
N ARG A 32 -13.25 2.22 -12.53
CA ARG A 32 -11.86 1.81 -12.75
C ARG A 32 -11.14 1.69 -11.40
N PRO A 33 -10.07 0.88 -11.29
CA PRO A 33 -9.26 0.86 -10.08
C PRO A 33 -8.56 2.22 -9.86
N PRO A 34 -8.31 2.62 -8.61
CA PRO A 34 -7.46 3.75 -8.30
C PRO A 34 -5.99 3.43 -8.56
N GLY A 35 -5.20 4.47 -8.82
CA GLY A 35 -3.74 4.41 -8.80
C GLY A 35 -3.15 5.09 -7.57
N PHE A 36 -1.83 5.21 -7.58
CA PHE A 36 -1.06 5.82 -6.50
C PHE A 36 -1.48 7.28 -6.23
N LEU A 37 -1.71 8.07 -7.28
CA LEU A 37 -2.07 9.49 -7.16
C LEU A 37 -3.42 9.68 -6.49
N GLU A 38 -4.42 8.87 -6.87
CA GLU A 38 -5.75 8.97 -6.27
C GLU A 38 -5.75 8.56 -4.80
N ALA A 39 -4.98 7.53 -4.44
CA ALA A 39 -4.82 7.13 -3.04
C ALA A 39 -4.19 8.25 -2.20
N HIS A 40 -3.16 8.93 -2.72
CA HIS A 40 -2.53 10.06 -2.01
C HIS A 40 -3.44 11.28 -1.90
N ALA A 41 -4.18 11.61 -2.97
CA ALA A 41 -5.13 12.70 -2.94
C ALA A 41 -6.27 12.42 -1.93
N TYR A 42 -6.76 11.18 -1.88
CA TYR A 42 -7.77 10.74 -0.92
C TYR A 42 -7.26 10.89 0.52
N ASP A 43 -6.04 10.42 0.79
CA ASP A 43 -5.42 10.54 2.11
C ASP A 43 -5.21 11.99 2.54
N ALA A 44 -4.69 12.83 1.63
CA ALA A 44 -4.45 14.25 1.91
C ALA A 44 -5.77 14.99 2.20
N ALA A 45 -6.81 14.74 1.40
CA ALA A 45 -8.11 15.35 1.60
C ALA A 45 -8.78 14.84 2.89
N GLY A 46 -8.68 13.55 3.18
CA GLY A 46 -9.21 12.94 4.40
C GLY A 46 -8.53 13.47 5.66
N LEU A 47 -7.20 13.61 5.64
CA LEU A 47 -6.44 14.21 6.73
C LEU A 47 -6.84 15.68 6.94
N LEU A 48 -6.92 16.46 5.87
CA LEU A 48 -7.34 17.86 5.96
C LEU A 48 -8.76 17.97 6.54
N LYS A 49 -9.70 17.18 6.02
CA LYS A 49 -11.09 17.13 6.53
C LYS A 49 -11.12 16.83 8.03
N ARG A 50 -10.37 15.81 8.48
CA ARG A 50 -10.26 15.45 9.90
C ARG A 50 -9.76 16.64 10.75
N ILE A 51 -8.69 17.32 10.31
CA ILE A 51 -8.16 18.49 11.03
C ILE A 51 -9.20 19.62 11.10
N LEU A 52 -9.89 19.90 10.00
CA LEU A 52 -10.95 20.90 9.96
C LEU A 52 -12.11 20.57 10.92
N GLU A 53 -12.51 19.30 10.99
CA GLU A 53 -13.59 18.83 11.85
C GLU A 53 -13.21 18.82 13.33
N GLU A 54 -12.02 18.33 13.68
CA GLU A 54 -11.59 18.16 15.06
C GLU A 54 -10.98 19.42 15.69
N ARG A 55 -10.26 20.24 14.92
CA ARG A 55 -9.50 21.39 15.45
C ARG A 55 -10.08 22.74 15.06
N ARG A 56 -10.85 22.80 13.96
CA ARG A 56 -11.52 24.02 13.45
C ARG A 56 -10.60 25.27 13.44
N PRO A 57 -9.41 25.19 12.80
CA PRO A 57 -8.50 26.32 12.75
C PRO A 57 -9.14 27.53 12.05
N GLN A 58 -8.94 28.73 12.59
CA GLN A 58 -9.51 29.99 12.07
C GLN A 58 -8.52 30.78 11.21
N SER A 59 -7.28 30.32 11.13
CA SER A 59 -6.22 30.96 10.34
C SER A 59 -5.36 29.92 9.62
N ARG A 60 -4.63 30.37 8.61
CA ARG A 60 -3.64 29.53 7.89
C ARG A 60 -2.55 29.02 8.83
N ASP A 61 -2.14 29.83 9.80
CA ASP A 61 -1.12 29.44 10.78
C ASP A 61 -1.64 28.38 11.75
N GLU A 62 -2.87 28.52 12.24
CA GLU A 62 -3.51 27.49 13.05
C GLU A 62 -3.68 26.18 12.28
N LEU A 63 -4.08 26.24 11.00
CA LEU A 63 -4.21 25.04 10.18
C LEU A 63 -2.86 24.34 9.98
N ARG A 64 -1.81 25.11 9.65
CA ARG A 64 -0.45 24.58 9.51
C ARG A 64 0.04 23.94 10.81
N ALA A 65 -0.20 24.59 11.95
CA ALA A 65 0.17 24.05 13.25
C ALA A 65 -0.64 22.78 13.59
N ALA A 66 -1.93 22.74 13.25
CA ALA A 66 -2.78 21.58 13.49
C ALA A 66 -2.37 20.37 12.65
N LEU A 67 -2.03 20.58 11.37
CA LEU A 67 -1.50 19.51 10.49
C LEU A 67 -0.17 18.96 11.02
N ALA A 68 0.76 19.83 11.41
CA ALA A 68 2.04 19.41 11.99
C ALA A 68 1.88 18.65 13.32
N ASN A 69 0.78 18.87 14.03
CA ASN A 69 0.48 18.25 15.32
C ASN A 69 -0.78 17.37 15.28
N ALA A 70 -1.02 16.68 14.16
CA ALA A 70 -2.18 15.78 14.00
C ALA A 70 -2.24 14.69 15.08
N GLY A 71 -1.08 14.33 15.65
CA GLY A 71 -0.92 13.56 16.88
C GLY A 71 -1.12 12.06 16.71
N LYS A 72 -2.29 11.66 16.21
CA LYS A 72 -2.59 10.24 15.92
C LYS A 72 -2.27 9.92 14.45
N PRO A 73 -1.82 8.68 14.15
CA PRO A 73 -1.74 8.23 12.78
C PRO A 73 -3.05 8.46 12.02
N PHE A 74 -2.93 8.87 10.77
CA PHE A 74 -4.05 8.90 9.83
C PHE A 74 -4.06 7.59 9.04
N GLU A 75 -5.06 6.75 9.31
CA GLU A 75 -5.27 5.47 8.62
C GLU A 75 -5.79 5.72 7.20
N GLY A 76 -4.85 5.85 6.27
CA GLY A 76 -5.11 6.14 4.87
C GLY A 76 -5.12 4.92 3.96
N ALA A 77 -5.66 5.12 2.75
CA ALA A 77 -5.61 4.19 1.64
C ALA A 77 -4.17 3.86 1.25
N ALA A 78 -3.27 4.84 1.28
CA ALA A 78 -1.84 4.73 0.94
C ALA A 78 -0.96 4.60 2.19
N GLY A 79 -1.40 3.83 3.18
CA GLY A 79 -0.66 3.60 4.42
C GLY A 79 -1.02 4.57 5.55
N ASP A 80 -0.72 4.13 6.77
CA ASP A 80 -0.85 4.97 7.96
C ASP A 80 0.16 6.12 7.86
N THR A 81 -0.30 7.34 8.11
CA THR A 81 0.52 8.55 7.96
C THR A 81 0.72 9.22 9.31
N VAL A 82 1.98 9.46 9.65
CA VAL A 82 2.41 10.28 10.78
C VAL A 82 3.30 11.38 10.27
N PHE A 83 3.31 12.56 10.90
CA PHE A 83 4.26 13.63 10.55
C PHE A 83 5.38 13.69 11.59
N GLY A 84 6.63 13.68 11.11
CA GLY A 84 7.82 13.87 11.93
C GLY A 84 7.96 15.30 12.43
N LYS A 85 8.97 15.54 13.30
CA LYS A 85 9.29 16.88 13.82
C LYS A 85 9.71 17.86 12.72
N ASP A 86 10.25 17.35 11.63
CA ASP A 86 10.62 18.06 10.40
C ASP A 86 9.41 18.37 9.48
N ARG A 87 8.24 17.82 9.82
CA ARG A 87 7.00 17.85 9.02
C ARG A 87 7.05 16.97 7.77
N GLU A 88 7.96 15.99 7.74
CA GLU A 88 7.95 14.96 6.70
C GLU A 88 6.93 13.86 7.03
N ALA A 89 6.25 13.37 6.00
CA ALA A 89 5.30 12.28 6.13
C ALA A 89 6.05 10.95 6.30
N GLN A 90 5.78 10.26 7.40
CA GLN A 90 6.28 8.94 7.71
C GLN A 90 5.17 7.93 7.45
N LYS A 91 5.44 7.00 6.54
CA LYS A 91 4.52 5.94 6.11
C LYS A 91 5.27 4.62 6.05
N ALA A 92 4.62 3.53 6.46
CA ALA A 92 5.11 2.20 6.15
C ALA A 92 4.83 1.91 4.67
N PHE A 93 5.85 1.46 3.95
CA PHE A 93 5.67 1.05 2.56
C PHE A 93 5.18 -0.39 2.48
N PHE A 94 4.47 -0.68 1.41
CA PHE A 94 4.12 -2.03 1.02
C PHE A 94 5.36 -2.71 0.46
N TRP A 95 5.72 -3.84 1.06
CA TRP A 95 6.76 -4.72 0.52
C TRP A 95 6.11 -5.64 -0.51
N LEU A 96 6.59 -5.55 -1.75
CA LEU A 96 5.97 -6.21 -2.90
C LEU A 96 6.96 -7.16 -3.55
N TRP A 97 6.49 -8.38 -3.81
CA TRP A 97 7.26 -9.43 -4.44
C TRP A 97 6.66 -9.81 -5.80
N ILE A 98 7.51 -9.83 -6.83
CA ILE A 98 7.15 -10.38 -8.14
C ILE A 98 7.29 -11.89 -8.08
N ASN A 99 6.16 -12.61 -8.22
CA ASN A 99 6.10 -14.06 -8.22
C ASN A 99 5.25 -14.57 -9.39
N ARG A 100 5.90 -15.27 -10.34
CA ARG A 100 5.25 -15.97 -11.48
C ARG A 100 4.21 -15.11 -12.24
N GLY A 101 4.52 -13.83 -12.47
CA GLY A 101 3.66 -12.90 -13.23
C GLY A 101 2.64 -12.14 -12.37
N SER A 102 2.63 -12.37 -11.06
CA SER A 102 1.81 -11.63 -10.10
C SER A 102 2.67 -10.81 -9.14
N ILE A 103 2.09 -9.73 -8.62
CA ILE A 103 2.65 -8.94 -7.52
C ILE A 103 1.86 -9.31 -6.27
N VAL A 104 2.55 -9.65 -5.18
CA VAL A 104 1.95 -9.98 -3.89
C VAL A 104 2.63 -9.21 -2.77
N GLU A 105 1.89 -8.92 -1.70
CA GLU A 105 2.48 -8.39 -0.47
C GLU A 105 3.40 -9.45 0.16
N PHE A 106 4.48 -8.97 0.76
CA PHE A 106 5.52 -9.78 1.40
C PHE A 106 5.84 -9.17 2.76
N ASP A 107 6.04 -10.00 3.78
CA ASP A 107 6.55 -9.56 5.08
C ASP A 107 8.08 -9.66 5.09
N PRO A 108 8.84 -8.55 5.15
CA PRO A 108 10.30 -8.57 5.14
C PRO A 108 10.93 -9.24 6.37
N GLU A 109 10.21 -9.36 7.47
CA GLU A 109 10.67 -10.05 8.70
C GLU A 109 10.19 -11.50 8.75
N GLY A 110 9.27 -11.88 7.86
CA GLY A 110 8.75 -13.22 7.72
C GLY A 110 9.74 -14.19 7.07
N PRO A 111 9.40 -15.50 7.00
CA PRO A 111 10.20 -16.46 6.26
C PRO A 111 10.35 -15.98 4.80
N PRO A 112 11.55 -16.11 4.20
CA PRO A 112 11.78 -15.64 2.84
C PRO A 112 10.77 -16.31 1.91
N PRO A 113 10.24 -15.57 0.93
CA PRO A 113 9.20 -16.09 0.08
C PRO A 113 9.78 -17.25 -0.71
N VAL A 114 9.35 -18.47 -0.38
CA VAL A 114 9.84 -19.68 -1.05
C VAL A 114 9.30 -19.64 -2.47
N PRO A 115 10.15 -19.58 -3.51
CA PRO A 115 9.66 -19.77 -4.87
C PRO A 115 8.95 -21.12 -4.88
N PRO A 116 7.70 -21.22 -5.34
CA PRO A 116 7.04 -22.52 -5.39
C PRO A 116 7.95 -23.43 -6.21
N ALA A 117 8.18 -24.65 -5.71
CA ALA A 117 9.05 -25.62 -6.37
C ALA A 117 8.72 -25.62 -7.87
N ALA A 118 9.75 -25.55 -8.71
CA ALA A 118 9.55 -25.81 -10.13
C ALA A 118 8.79 -27.15 -10.22
N PRO A 119 7.74 -27.27 -11.06
CA PRO A 119 7.12 -28.57 -11.26
C PRO A 119 8.26 -29.53 -11.58
N VAL A 120 8.38 -30.59 -10.77
CA VAL A 120 9.38 -31.64 -11.00
C VAL A 120 9.07 -32.14 -12.38
N ALA A 121 9.93 -31.83 -13.35
CA ALA A 121 9.82 -32.39 -14.68
C ALA A 121 9.78 -33.90 -14.48
N ASP A 122 8.70 -34.53 -14.95
CA ASP A 122 8.43 -35.94 -14.76
C ASP A 122 9.66 -36.75 -15.18
N ALA A 123 10.46 -37.15 -14.20
CA ALA A 123 11.65 -37.95 -14.38
C ALA A 123 11.24 -39.43 -14.46
N THR A 124 10.23 -39.73 -15.28
CA THR A 124 9.87 -41.09 -15.65
C THR A 124 10.23 -41.31 -17.11
N ARG A 125 11.54 -41.56 -17.31
CA ARG A 125 12.15 -42.57 -18.20
C ARG A 125 11.51 -42.69 -19.60
N GLY A 126 12.22 -42.36 -20.68
CA GLY A 126 13.51 -42.99 -21.01
C GLY A 126 13.24 -44.16 -21.95
N GLY A 127 13.77 -44.06 -23.17
CA GLY A 127 13.34 -44.84 -24.33
C GLY A 127 13.44 -46.35 -24.20
N ARG A 128 12.59 -47.03 -24.98
CA ARG A 128 12.93 -48.31 -25.60
C ARG A 128 12.72 -48.18 -27.09
N SER A 129 13.85 -48.11 -27.79
CA SER A 129 13.97 -48.46 -29.19
C SER A 129 13.92 -49.99 -29.30
N ARG A 130 13.06 -50.51 -30.18
CA ARG A 130 13.27 -51.70 -31.01
C ARG A 130 12.25 -51.67 -32.14
#